data_AF-A0A2V1NLR1-F1
#
_entry.id   AF-A0A2V1NLR1-F1
#
_cell.length_a   1.000
_cell.length_b   1.000
_cell.length_c   1.000
_cell.angle_alpha   90.00
_cell.angle_beta   90.00
_cell.angle_gamma   90.00
#
_symmetry.space_group_name_H-M   'P 1'
#
loop_
_entity.id
_entity.type
_entity.pdbx_description
1 polymer ?
#
loop_
_entity_poly.entity_id
_entity_poly.type
_entity_poly.pdbx_seq_one_letter_code
_entity_poly.pdbx_strand_id
1 'polypeptide(L)'
;MARPVTLQEIAGHRTVVLEGGDGVGKSTLAELLVTEHDFTRVHSPRTPDHQDLTGRYRDLLARPGRLVLDRSFVSELVYGPLYRARSRLTWDQALELADLVTTRDGLFVHLTAPAAIVHDRLTARDGHAPNLDTITELAHAYQHVFRTLAGHVPVLTYDTTADARHSTG
;
A
#
# COMPACT_ATOMS: atom_id res chain seq x y z
N MET A 1 12.72 -7.23 19.78
CA MET A 1 11.86 -6.21 19.15
C MET A 1 12.45 -5.89 17.79
N ALA A 2 11.65 -5.88 16.71
CA ALA A 2 12.13 -5.47 15.40
C ALA A 2 12.44 -3.96 15.40
N ARG A 3 13.51 -3.54 14.70
CA ARG A 3 13.85 -2.11 14.55
C ARG A 3 12.74 -1.40 13.77
N PRO A 4 12.34 -0.17 14.13
CA PRO A 4 11.42 0.61 13.32
C PRO A 4 12.02 0.88 11.92
N VAL A 5 11.21 0.65 10.90
CA VAL A 5 11.54 0.98 9.50
C VAL A 5 11.62 2.49 9.35
N THR A 6 12.62 3.00 8.64
CA THR A 6 12.82 4.45 8.43
C THR A 6 12.43 4.88 7.02
N LEU A 7 12.14 6.17 6.84
CA LEU A 7 11.90 6.74 5.50
C LEU A 7 13.10 6.53 4.58
N GLN A 8 14.34 6.67 5.08
CA GLN A 8 15.55 6.47 4.28
C GLN A 8 15.70 5.03 3.79
N GLU A 9 15.27 4.04 4.58
CA GLU A 9 15.29 2.64 4.17
C GLU A 9 14.31 2.37 3.02
N ILE A 10 13.10 2.94 3.11
CA ILE A 10 12.11 2.87 2.04
C ILE A 10 12.62 3.61 0.80
N ALA A 11 13.15 4.82 0.99
CA ALA A 11 13.74 5.65 -0.05
C ALA A 11 15.12 5.15 -0.54
N GLY A 12 15.59 3.98 -0.10
CA GLY A 12 16.73 3.31 -0.73
C GLY A 12 16.39 2.68 -2.08
N HIS A 13 15.09 2.47 -2.34
CA HIS A 13 14.61 1.68 -3.48
C HIS A 13 14.19 2.58 -4.65
N ARG A 14 14.20 2.03 -5.86
CA ARG A 14 13.72 2.73 -7.07
C ARG A 14 12.22 2.66 -7.26
N THR A 15 11.56 1.64 -6.71
CA THR A 15 10.10 1.52 -6.76
C THR A 15 9.54 1.14 -5.40
N VAL A 16 8.54 1.89 -4.94
CA VAL A 16 7.93 1.68 -3.63
C VAL A 16 6.44 1.49 -3.82
N VAL A 17 5.91 0.35 -3.37
CA VAL A 17 4.47 0.04 -3.40
C VAL A 17 3.91 0.23 -1.99
N LEU A 18 3.07 1.26 -1.80
CA LEU A 18 2.44 1.56 -0.52
C LEU A 18 1.03 0.99 -0.48
N GLU A 19 0.77 0.10 0.48
CA GLU A 19 -0.51 -0.59 0.62
C GLU A 19 -0.94 -0.68 2.08
N GLY A 20 -2.25 -0.78 2.30
CA GLY A 20 -2.87 -0.80 3.62
C GLY A 20 -4.26 -0.19 3.59
N GLY A 21 -5.01 -0.33 4.70
CA GLY A 21 -6.38 0.18 4.81
C GLY A 21 -6.48 1.69 4.65
N ASP A 22 -7.69 2.21 4.47
CA ASP A 22 -7.88 3.66 4.47
C ASP A 22 -7.63 4.26 5.85
N GLY A 23 -7.10 5.49 5.89
CA GLY A 23 -6.70 6.14 7.15
C GLY A 23 -5.35 5.71 7.73
N VAL A 24 -4.64 4.74 7.13
CA VAL A 24 -3.32 4.30 7.63
C VAL A 24 -2.14 5.21 7.26
N GLY A 25 -2.35 6.35 6.59
CA GLY A 25 -1.26 7.30 6.29
C GLY A 25 -0.48 7.10 4.97
N LYS A 26 -0.98 6.26 4.05
CA LYS A 26 -0.31 5.99 2.74
C LYS A 26 0.03 7.26 1.96
N SER A 27 -0.96 8.14 1.77
CA SER A 27 -0.77 9.36 0.99
C SER A 27 0.20 10.33 1.65
N THR A 28 0.29 10.33 2.98
CA THR A 28 1.29 11.12 3.72
C THR A 28 2.70 10.61 3.44
N LEU A 29 2.94 9.29 3.55
CA LEU A 29 4.24 8.70 3.25
C LEU A 29 4.61 8.84 1.76
N ALA A 30 3.63 8.71 0.86
CA ALA A 30 3.83 8.95 -0.57
C ALA A 30 4.30 10.38 -0.84
N GLU A 31 3.70 11.36 -0.16
CA GLU A 31 4.07 12.77 -0.30
C GLU A 31 5.50 13.01 0.17
N LEU A 32 5.90 12.46 1.32
CA LEU A 32 7.28 12.56 1.81
C LEU A 32 8.29 11.97 0.80
N LEU A 33 7.98 10.84 0.18
CA LEU A 33 8.83 10.26 -0.86
C LEU A 33 8.94 11.15 -2.10
N VAL A 34 7.86 11.84 -2.48
CA VAL A 34 7.87 12.80 -3.60
C VAL A 34 8.73 14.01 -3.25
N THR A 35 8.46 14.64 -2.10
CA THR A 35 9.05 15.94 -1.73
C THR A 35 10.51 15.82 -1.30
N GLU A 36 10.88 14.74 -0.62
CA GLU A 36 12.23 14.58 -0.04
C GLU A 36 13.15 13.69 -0.87
N HIS A 37 12.59 12.86 -1.76
CA HIS A 37 13.34 11.79 -2.42
C HIS A 37 13.09 11.66 -3.94
N ASP A 38 12.49 12.66 -4.58
CA ASP A 38 12.34 12.73 -6.06
C ASP A 38 11.61 11.51 -6.65
N PHE A 39 10.61 11.01 -5.93
CA PHE A 39 9.71 9.99 -6.46
C PHE A 39 8.62 10.63 -7.32
N THR A 40 8.26 9.98 -8.42
CA THR A 40 7.00 10.22 -9.10
C THR A 40 5.90 9.41 -8.42
N ARG A 41 4.88 10.07 -7.88
CA ARG A 41 3.71 9.41 -7.29
C ARG A 41 2.69 9.04 -8.36
N VAL A 42 2.25 7.79 -8.31
CA VAL A 42 1.08 7.31 -9.03
C VAL A 42 0.04 6.86 -8.02
N HIS A 43 -1.03 7.61 -7.89
CA HIS A 43 -2.19 7.17 -7.12
C HIS A 43 -3.03 6.21 -7.97
N SER A 44 -3.25 4.98 -7.48
CA SER A 44 -4.05 3.98 -8.18
C SER A 44 -5.33 3.67 -7.43
N PRO A 45 -6.40 4.46 -7.66
CA PRO A 45 -7.73 4.09 -7.18
C PRO A 45 -8.20 2.81 -7.90
N ARG A 46 -9.35 2.28 -7.48
CA ARG A 46 -9.95 1.10 -8.13
C ARG A 46 -10.05 1.33 -9.63
N THR A 47 -9.34 0.51 -10.39
CA THR A 47 -9.42 0.50 -11.86
C THR A 47 -10.79 0.00 -12.30
N PRO A 48 -11.45 0.62 -13.29
CA PRO A 48 -12.71 0.15 -13.85
C PRO A 48 -12.66 -1.33 -14.29
N ASP A 49 -13.79 -2.05 -14.20
CA ASP A 49 -13.82 -3.51 -14.41
C ASP A 49 -13.48 -3.96 -15.83
N HIS A 50 -13.63 -3.08 -16.82
CA HIS A 50 -13.35 -3.38 -18.23
C HIS A 50 -11.88 -3.19 -18.62
N GLN A 51 -11.03 -2.69 -17.74
CA GLN A 51 -9.61 -2.46 -18.06
C GLN A 51 -8.75 -3.67 -17.69
N ASP A 52 -7.76 -3.95 -18.52
CA ASP A 52 -6.71 -4.92 -18.21
C ASP A 52 -5.82 -4.40 -17.07
N LEU A 53 -6.03 -4.94 -15.88
CA LEU A 53 -5.29 -4.55 -14.68
C LEU A 53 -3.81 -4.95 -14.77
N THR A 54 -3.51 -6.10 -15.35
CA THR A 54 -2.14 -6.62 -15.46
C THR A 54 -1.35 -5.78 -16.47
N GLY A 55 -1.91 -5.53 -17.66
CA GLY A 55 -1.30 -4.67 -18.67
C GLY A 55 -1.03 -3.26 -18.14
N ARG A 56 -2.00 -2.66 -17.44
CA ARG A 56 -1.85 -1.33 -16.82
C ARG A 56 -0.65 -1.24 -15.89
N TYR A 57 -0.45 -2.21 -15.00
CA TYR A 57 0.69 -2.20 -14.07
C TYR A 57 2.00 -2.55 -14.76
N ARG A 58 2.01 -3.43 -15.77
CA ARG A 58 3.21 -3.69 -16.58
C ARG A 58 3.71 -2.40 -17.24
N ASP A 59 2.81 -1.65 -17.89
CA ASP A 59 3.14 -0.39 -18.54
C ASP A 59 3.64 0.65 -17.54
N LEU A 60 3.03 0.69 -16.35
CA LEU A 60 3.45 1.59 -15.29
C LEU A 60 4.87 1.29 -14.80
N LEU A 61 5.17 0.01 -14.55
CA LEU A 61 6.46 -0.46 -14.04
C LEU A 61 7.58 -0.37 -15.10
N ALA A 62 7.23 -0.29 -16.38
CA ALA A 62 8.18 -0.06 -17.47
C ALA A 62 8.67 1.41 -17.54
N ARG A 63 7.94 2.38 -16.98
CA ARG A 63 8.32 3.81 -17.04
C ARG A 63 9.67 4.05 -16.35
N PRO A 64 10.55 4.96 -16.81
CA PRO A 64 11.82 5.26 -16.14
C PRO A 64 11.62 6.03 -14.82
N GLY A 65 12.70 6.25 -14.07
CA GLY A 65 12.69 7.07 -12.84
C GLY A 65 12.27 6.33 -11.56
N ARG A 66 12.17 7.09 -10.46
CA ARG A 66 11.75 6.58 -9.15
C ARG A 66 10.23 6.65 -9.05
N LEU A 67 9.60 5.59 -8.58
CA LEU A 67 8.15 5.42 -8.65
C LEU A 67 7.57 5.04 -7.28
N VAL A 68 6.60 5.79 -6.78
CA VAL A 68 5.82 5.41 -5.61
C VAL A 68 4.37 5.16 -6.01
N LEU A 69 3.89 3.95 -5.74
CA LEU A 69 2.49 3.56 -5.96
C LEU A 69 1.72 3.76 -4.65
N ASP A 70 0.87 4.78 -4.60
CA ASP A 70 -0.09 4.97 -3.51
C ASP A 70 -1.35 4.17 -3.86
N ARG A 71 -1.44 2.96 -3.30
CA ARG A 71 -2.22 1.82 -3.78
C ARG A 71 -1.74 1.26 -5.12
N SER A 72 -2.02 -0.01 -5.37
CA SER A 72 -1.54 -0.78 -6.52
C SER A 72 -2.48 -1.97 -6.83
N PHE A 73 -1.98 -2.97 -7.58
CA PHE A 73 -2.68 -4.22 -7.83
C PHE A 73 -2.92 -5.04 -6.56
N VAL A 74 -2.09 -4.86 -5.52
CA VAL A 74 -2.24 -5.58 -4.24
C VAL A 74 -3.58 -5.25 -3.57
N SER A 75 -4.06 -4.01 -3.69
CA SER A 75 -5.42 -3.63 -3.28
C SER A 75 -6.51 -4.55 -3.88
N GLU A 76 -6.35 -5.05 -5.11
CA GLU A 76 -7.33 -5.96 -5.72
C GLU A 76 -7.37 -7.35 -5.07
N LEU A 77 -6.24 -7.82 -4.52
CA LEU A 77 -6.15 -9.07 -3.76
C LEU A 77 -6.85 -8.97 -2.40
N VAL A 78 -7.01 -7.75 -1.88
CA VAL A 78 -7.67 -7.49 -0.59
C VAL A 78 -9.14 -7.13 -0.79
N TYR A 79 -9.42 -6.03 -1.50
CA TYR A 79 -10.78 -5.52 -1.66
C TYR A 79 -11.65 -6.41 -2.55
N GLY A 80 -11.05 -7.16 -3.48
CA GLY A 80 -11.78 -8.09 -4.35
C GLY A 80 -12.50 -9.17 -3.55
N PRO A 81 -11.76 -10.06 -2.87
CA PRO A 81 -12.34 -11.10 -2.03
C PRO A 81 -13.25 -10.53 -0.93
N LEU A 82 -12.81 -9.47 -0.24
CA LEU A 82 -13.51 -8.94 0.93
C LEU A 82 -14.89 -8.34 0.58
N TYR A 83 -15.01 -7.61 -0.54
CA TYR A 83 -16.25 -6.89 -0.88
C TYR A 83 -16.99 -7.45 -2.09
N ARG A 84 -16.36 -8.34 -2.88
CA ARG A 84 -16.90 -8.83 -4.16
C ARG A 84 -16.81 -10.36 -4.29
N ALA A 85 -16.43 -11.06 -3.22
CA ALA A 85 -16.25 -12.51 -3.15
C ALA A 85 -15.19 -13.09 -4.11
N ARG A 86 -14.50 -12.26 -4.91
CA ARG A 86 -13.45 -12.68 -5.84
C ARG A 86 -12.49 -11.54 -6.17
N SER A 87 -11.24 -11.89 -6.44
CA SER A 87 -10.27 -10.98 -7.06
C SER A 87 -10.39 -11.01 -8.58
N ARG A 88 -10.02 -9.90 -9.24
CA ARG A 88 -9.81 -9.85 -10.69
C ARG A 88 -8.44 -10.36 -11.11
N LEU A 89 -7.51 -10.51 -10.17
CA LEU A 89 -6.19 -11.08 -10.40
C LEU A 89 -6.10 -12.47 -9.80
N THR A 90 -5.45 -13.38 -10.52
CA THR A 90 -4.95 -14.61 -9.91
C THR A 90 -3.69 -14.31 -9.09
N TRP A 91 -3.33 -15.22 -8.19
CA TRP A 91 -2.06 -15.11 -7.47
C TRP A 91 -0.86 -15.15 -8.41
N ASP A 92 -0.88 -15.98 -9.45
CA ASP A 92 0.21 -16.04 -10.45
C ASP A 92 0.42 -14.68 -11.13
N GLN A 93 -0.67 -14.00 -11.54
CA GLN A 93 -0.59 -12.66 -12.13
C GLN A 93 -0.05 -11.63 -11.13
N ALA A 94 -0.47 -11.71 -9.87
CA ALA A 94 0.01 -10.81 -8.84
C ALA A 94 1.49 -11.02 -8.51
N LEU A 95 1.94 -12.28 -8.48
CA LEU A 95 3.35 -12.63 -8.27
C LEU A 95 4.21 -12.18 -9.46
N GLU A 96 3.73 -12.34 -10.69
CA GLU A 96 4.41 -11.80 -11.87
C GLU A 96 4.60 -10.27 -11.78
N LEU A 97 3.54 -9.53 -11.39
CA LEU A 97 3.64 -8.09 -11.18
C LEU A 97 4.57 -7.75 -10.00
N ALA A 98 4.62 -8.58 -8.97
CA ALA A 98 5.51 -8.39 -7.84
C ALA A 98 6.99 -8.65 -8.19
N ASP A 99 7.25 -9.61 -9.06
CA ASP A 99 8.58 -9.86 -9.62
C ASP A 99 9.05 -8.69 -10.50
N LEU A 100 8.14 -8.07 -11.26
CA LEU A 100 8.45 -6.85 -12.01
C LEU A 100 8.83 -5.68 -11.10
N VAL A 101 8.14 -5.51 -9.96
CA VAL A 101 8.52 -4.52 -8.94
C VAL A 101 9.92 -4.83 -8.42
N THR A 102 10.20 -6.08 -8.05
CA THR A 102 11.49 -6.49 -7.48
C THR A 102 12.63 -6.35 -8.48
N THR A 103 12.43 -6.75 -9.74
CA THR A 103 13.40 -6.59 -10.85
C THR A 103 13.77 -5.12 -11.07
N ARG A 104 12.87 -4.21 -10.68
CA ARG A 104 13.06 -2.78 -10.74
C ARG A 104 13.63 -2.19 -9.44
N ASP A 105 14.32 -2.98 -8.63
CA ASP A 105 14.83 -2.57 -7.32
C ASP A 105 13.70 -2.00 -6.44
N GLY A 106 12.63 -2.80 -6.33
CA GLY A 106 11.39 -2.39 -5.73
C GLY A 106 11.10 -3.03 -4.38
N LEU A 107 10.31 -2.33 -3.57
CA LEU A 107 9.91 -2.71 -2.22
C LEU A 107 8.40 -2.58 -2.05
N PHE A 108 7.79 -3.57 -1.39
CA PHE A 108 6.42 -3.48 -0.90
C PHE A 108 6.41 -3.00 0.55
N VAL A 109 5.63 -1.96 0.85
CA VAL A 109 5.45 -1.42 2.19
C VAL A 109 4.01 -1.61 2.63
N HIS A 110 3.82 -2.46 3.64
CA HIS A 110 2.55 -2.64 4.33
C HIS A 110 2.43 -1.58 5.43
N LEU A 111 1.59 -0.57 5.22
CA LEU A 111 1.31 0.44 6.23
C LEU A 111 0.22 -0.05 7.17
N THR A 112 0.48 0.07 8.46
CA THR A 112 -0.42 -0.37 9.52
C THR A 112 -0.67 0.75 10.53
N ALA A 113 -1.83 0.68 11.18
CA ALA A 113 -2.18 1.44 12.36
C ALA A 113 -3.29 0.68 13.12
N PRO A 114 -3.40 0.83 14.45
CA PRO A 114 -4.52 0.34 15.23
C PRO A 114 -5.85 0.85 14.69
N ALA A 115 -6.88 0.00 14.74
CA ALA A 115 -8.20 0.32 14.21
C ALA A 115 -8.80 1.60 14.81
N ALA A 116 -8.57 1.86 16.10
CA ALA A 116 -9.00 3.09 16.76
C ALA A 116 -8.35 4.35 16.14
N ILE A 117 -7.04 4.32 15.90
CA ILE A 117 -6.32 5.43 15.26
C ILE A 117 -6.81 5.64 13.83
N VAL A 118 -7.04 4.55 13.08
CA VAL A 118 -7.60 4.62 11.73
C VAL A 118 -8.99 5.23 11.75
N HIS A 119 -9.85 4.77 12.67
CA HIS A 119 -11.20 5.30 12.86
C HIS A 119 -11.17 6.80 13.11
N ASP A 120 -10.38 7.26 14.09
CA ASP A 120 -10.27 8.68 14.44
C ASP A 120 -9.77 9.52 13.26
N ARG A 121 -8.77 9.03 12.52
CA ARG A 121 -8.25 9.71 11.31
C ARG A 121 -9.32 9.82 10.22
N LEU A 122 -10.11 8.77 10.00
CA LEU A 122 -11.19 8.79 9.01
C LEU A 122 -12.34 9.71 9.44
N THR A 123 -12.76 9.64 10.71
CA THR A 123 -13.78 10.54 11.26
C THR A 123 -13.35 12.00 11.16
N ALA A 124 -12.09 12.31 11.50
CA ALA A 124 -11.57 13.68 11.41
C ALA A 124 -11.48 14.19 9.96
N ARG A 125 -11.15 13.32 9.00
CA ARG A 125 -10.99 13.70 7.58
C ARG A 125 -12.32 13.78 6.83
N ASP A 126 -13.19 12.80 7.03
CA ASP A 126 -14.39 12.58 6.20
C ASP A 126 -15.71 12.83 6.96
N GLY A 127 -15.64 13.10 8.26
CA GLY A 127 -16.82 13.24 9.14
C GLY A 127 -17.48 11.92 9.52
N HIS A 128 -17.04 10.79 8.95
CA HIS A 128 -17.53 9.45 9.26
C HIS A 128 -16.41 8.41 9.14
N ALA A 129 -16.56 7.28 9.83
CA ALA A 129 -15.67 6.13 9.69
C ALA A 129 -16.48 4.83 9.73
N PRO A 130 -16.00 3.75 9.07
CA PRO A 130 -16.52 2.40 9.31
C PRO A 130 -16.33 2.02 10.79
N ASN A 131 -17.12 1.07 11.29
CA ASN A 131 -16.93 0.57 12.66
C ASN A 131 -15.56 -0.12 12.82
N LEU A 132 -15.12 -0.26 14.08
CA LEU A 132 -13.80 -0.82 14.40
C LEU A 132 -13.61 -2.25 13.89
N ASP A 133 -14.67 -3.06 13.88
CA ASP A 133 -14.63 -4.43 13.38
C ASP A 133 -14.34 -4.46 11.88
N THR A 134 -15.01 -3.60 11.09
CA THR A 134 -14.78 -3.46 9.64
C THR A 134 -13.33 -3.04 9.35
N ILE A 135 -12.80 -2.11 10.12
CA ILE A 135 -11.40 -1.65 9.98
C ILE A 135 -10.43 -2.79 10.33
N THR A 136 -10.75 -3.55 11.38
CA THR A 136 -9.94 -4.69 11.84
C THR A 136 -9.95 -5.83 10.82
N GLU A 137 -11.11 -6.17 10.24
CA GLU A 137 -11.23 -7.14 9.16
C GLU A 137 -10.39 -6.75 7.94
N LEU A 138 -10.47 -5.48 7.53
CA LEU A 138 -9.66 -4.98 6.42
C LEU A 138 -8.15 -5.08 6.73
N ALA A 139 -7.73 -4.74 7.95
CA ALA A 139 -6.34 -4.87 8.37
C ALA A 139 -5.86 -6.33 8.35
N HIS A 140 -6.69 -7.27 8.80
CA HIS A 140 -6.38 -8.70 8.72
C HIS A 140 -6.28 -9.22 7.28
N ALA A 141 -7.14 -8.73 6.39
CA ALA A 141 -7.10 -9.09 4.97
C ALA A 141 -5.78 -8.61 4.31
N TYR A 142 -5.34 -7.38 4.59
CA TYR A 142 -4.02 -6.90 4.17
C TYR A 142 -2.89 -7.74 4.76
N GLN A 143 -2.93 -8.03 6.06
CA GLN A 143 -1.92 -8.85 6.73
C GLN A 143 -1.82 -10.25 6.10
N HIS A 144 -2.95 -10.85 5.71
CA HIS A 144 -2.94 -12.13 5.00
C HIS A 144 -2.24 -12.03 3.64
N VAL A 145 -2.61 -11.07 2.81
CA VAL A 145 -1.99 -10.87 1.48
C VAL A 145 -0.49 -10.60 1.60
N PHE A 146 -0.08 -9.75 2.54
CA PHE A 146 1.32 -9.41 2.74
C PHE A 146 2.17 -10.55 3.29
N ARG A 147 1.60 -11.45 4.11
CA ARG A 147 2.31 -12.67 4.53
C ARG A 147 2.62 -13.56 3.34
N THR A 148 1.70 -13.69 2.39
CA THR A 148 1.94 -14.46 1.16
C THR A 148 3.00 -13.79 0.28
N LEU A 149 2.92 -12.47 0.09
CA LEU A 149 3.91 -11.72 -0.70
C LEU A 149 5.32 -11.78 -0.10
N ALA A 150 5.44 -11.70 1.23
CA ALA A 150 6.73 -11.74 1.92
C ALA A 150 7.50 -13.07 1.73
N GLY A 151 6.83 -14.15 1.29
CA GLY A 151 7.49 -15.39 0.90
C GLY A 151 8.18 -15.34 -0.48
N HIS A 152 7.96 -14.27 -1.25
CA HIS A 152 8.36 -14.17 -2.66
C HIS A 152 9.15 -12.89 -2.97
N VAL A 153 8.76 -11.76 -2.36
CA VAL A 153 9.31 -10.44 -2.69
C VAL A 153 9.66 -9.64 -1.43
N PRO A 154 10.53 -8.62 -1.53
CA PRO A 154 10.86 -7.74 -0.41
C PRO A 154 9.62 -7.02 0.12
N VAL A 155 9.35 -7.20 1.41
CA VAL A 155 8.24 -6.58 2.13
C VAL A 155 8.76 -5.94 3.42
N LEU A 156 8.37 -4.70 3.68
CA LEU A 156 8.51 -4.04 4.98
C LEU A 156 7.13 -3.72 5.55
N THR A 157 7.00 -3.84 6.87
CA THR A 157 5.82 -3.33 7.60
C THR A 157 6.17 -2.01 8.27
N TYR A 158 5.38 -0.98 8.00
CA TYR A 158 5.57 0.36 8.54
C TYR A 158 4.37 0.73 9.43
N ASP A 159 4.63 0.92 10.72
CA ASP A 159 3.61 1.34 11.69
C ASP A 159 3.54 2.87 11.75
N THR A 160 2.38 3.42 11.37
CA THR A 160 2.15 4.88 11.31
C THR A 160 1.65 5.50 12.60
N THR A 161 1.60 4.75 13.71
CA THR A 161 1.16 5.28 15.01
C THR A 161 2.04 6.41 15.52
N ALA A 162 3.37 6.30 15.32
CA ALA A 162 4.32 7.31 15.78
C ALA A 162 4.16 8.65 15.05
N ASP A 163 3.72 8.61 13.78
CA ASP A 163 3.52 9.80 12.94
C ASP A 163 2.29 10.63 13.39
N ALA A 164 1.40 10.05 14.21
CA ALA A 164 0.27 10.78 14.79
C ALA A 164 0.68 11.88 15.79
N ARG A 165 1.91 11.84 16.32
CA ARG A 165 2.37 12.76 17.38
C ARG A 165 2.91 14.09 16.86
N HIS A 166 2.97 14.31 15.54
CA HIS A 166 3.59 15.51 14.96
C HIS A 166 2.59 16.50 14.30
N SER A 167 1.28 16.26 14.39
CA SER A 167 0.25 17.18 13.83
C SER A 167 -0.38 18.12 14.86
N THR A 168 0.37 18.53 15.88
CA THR A 168 0.01 19.70 16.71
C THR A 168 1.13 20.73 16.64
N GLY A 169 0.97 21.65 15.70
CA GLY A 169 1.77 22.86 15.52
C GLY A 169 0.95 23.85 14.72
#